data_AF-A0A933FS94-F1
#
_entry.id   AF-A0A933FS94-F1
#
_cell.length_a   1.000
_cell.length_b   1.000
_cell.length_c   1.000
_cell.angle_alpha   90.00
_cell.angle_beta   90.00
_cell.angle_gamma   90.00
#
_symmetry.space_group_name_H-M   'P 1'
#
loop_
_entity.id
_entity.type
_entity.pdbx_description
1 polymer ?
#
loop_
_entity_poly.entity_id
_entity_poly.type
_entity_poly.pdbx_seq_one_letter_code
_entity_poly.pdbx_strand_id
1 'polypeptide(L)'
;MAKTCIECGKTKGWFQYNYAGYNTKEHLKGLDELILPGNSKTEFLCVNCANKREVACSMHGPIDGKFAHGSPPVCPTCSEELRVSGTDSLAELIQVMKTHKNLHLRIAAIRRLGDCSKLNRDPALLQQERTMVVGELIIQLLNDTNELVRGAAAESLGVLGKFSNEAREAMAAVVEDCCVGQPLRNTALGSLRKATGVDYLLREAEQKLTDRSVDAVRLWLLSRWHAGQLLKTANPGYDLRLKIAKNLGMDLDGYIGAFDEISDQEAASKLAQRVAPHLSAHLAGQRQDWETIASLTVSLTSCEAKEPMSTEPVRADWYFAESRAKHCRQVVVTLPPQLEVPPRVENLIGGGGFMAANWAVTVLFMPGDAPESKGPFVFAKASGVIEMLRHRPVTVAFAFYRMKRGGVIQIFVQVDSADIRAQAGYPFLAEHARWLEEDEDCRVIGALIERDKLEVCLVAPGEKGPCTGYLGLAADLPQECREVLKREWNELLAYHKNVTERDFQGALDQYNRENPLEDSPILGRTKL
;
A
#
# COMPACT_ATOMS: atom_id res chain seq x y z
N MET A 1 30.52 8.58 3.67
CA MET A 1 31.39 7.70 2.85
C MET A 1 31.84 8.42 1.60
N ALA A 2 33.11 8.30 1.20
CA ALA A 2 33.65 8.87 -0.04
C ALA A 2 33.82 7.76 -1.10
N LYS A 3 33.54 8.05 -2.37
CA LYS A 3 33.68 7.08 -3.49
C LYS A 3 34.67 7.60 -4.53
N THR A 4 35.42 6.69 -5.14
CA THR A 4 36.44 6.99 -6.16
C THR A 4 35.86 6.86 -7.55
N CYS A 5 35.97 7.90 -8.38
CA CYS A 5 35.53 7.84 -9.77
C CYS A 5 36.39 6.87 -10.57
N ILE A 6 35.76 5.89 -11.23
CA ILE A 6 36.45 4.89 -12.06
C ILE A 6 37.21 5.51 -13.24
N GLU A 7 36.78 6.68 -13.72
CA GLU A 7 37.39 7.29 -14.90
C GLU A 7 38.45 8.34 -14.56
N CYS A 8 38.21 9.22 -13.57
CA CYS A 8 39.20 10.24 -13.19
C CYS A 8 40.01 9.92 -11.93
N GLY A 9 39.75 8.80 -11.25
CA GLY A 9 40.44 8.39 -10.03
C GLY A 9 40.24 9.31 -8.82
N LYS A 10 39.43 10.37 -8.94
CA LYS A 10 39.22 11.33 -7.86
C LYS A 10 38.20 10.80 -6.87
N THR A 11 38.60 10.76 -5.60
CA THR A 11 37.71 10.51 -4.47
C THR A 11 36.81 11.72 -4.22
N LYS A 12 35.50 11.49 -4.10
CA LYS A 12 34.49 12.53 -3.90
C LYS A 12 33.70 12.26 -2.62
N GLY A 13 33.58 13.27 -1.76
CA GLY A 13 32.89 13.19 -0.47
C GLY A 13 31.36 13.29 -0.60
N TRP A 14 30.61 12.76 0.38
CA TRP A 14 29.14 12.59 0.37
C TRP A 14 28.32 13.87 0.11
N PHE A 15 28.84 15.04 0.47
CA PHE A 15 28.14 16.32 0.28
C PHE A 15 28.56 17.06 -1.00
N GLN A 16 29.56 16.57 -1.72
CA GLN A 16 29.84 17.01 -3.10
C GLN A 16 28.88 16.33 -4.11
N TYR A 17 27.80 15.71 -3.61
CA TYR A 17 26.78 14.97 -4.35
C TYR A 17 25.71 15.92 -4.90
N ASN A 18 26.10 16.82 -5.80
CA ASN A 18 25.18 17.22 -6.85
C ASN A 18 25.25 16.20 -8.00
N TYR A 19 24.99 14.93 -7.65
CA TYR A 19 24.63 13.85 -8.57
C TYR A 19 25.75 13.22 -9.41
N ALA A 20 26.64 12.52 -8.73
CA ALA A 20 27.57 11.57 -9.34
C ALA A 20 27.25 10.19 -8.77
N GLY A 21 27.18 9.15 -9.60
CA GLY A 21 26.88 7.78 -9.19
C GLY A 21 25.58 7.23 -9.77
N TYR A 22 25.53 7.10 -11.10
CA TYR A 22 24.45 6.41 -11.78
C TYR A 22 24.53 4.90 -11.53
N ASN A 23 23.38 4.29 -11.20
CA ASN A 23 23.16 2.86 -11.46
C ASN A 23 22.84 2.73 -12.95
N THR A 24 23.76 2.15 -13.73
CA THR A 24 23.76 2.15 -15.20
C THR A 24 22.59 1.38 -15.85
N LYS A 25 21.69 0.76 -15.07
CA LYS A 25 20.53 0.02 -15.61
C LYS A 25 19.16 0.44 -15.07
N GLU A 26 19.07 1.11 -13.93
CA GLU A 26 17.76 1.36 -13.26
C GLU A 26 17.05 2.65 -13.72
N HIS A 27 17.75 3.58 -14.37
CA HIS A 27 17.22 4.92 -14.67
C HIS A 27 17.34 5.35 -16.15
N LEU A 28 17.59 4.42 -17.08
CA LEU A 28 17.74 4.70 -18.51
C LEU A 28 16.58 4.13 -19.35
N LYS A 29 15.33 4.35 -18.93
CA LYS A 29 14.19 4.04 -19.81
C LYS A 29 14.16 5.04 -20.97
N GLY A 30 14.44 4.57 -22.19
CA GLY A 30 14.32 5.36 -23.43
C GLY A 30 15.63 5.86 -24.05
N LEU A 31 16.80 5.38 -23.60
CA LEU A 31 18.11 5.67 -24.21
C LEU A 31 18.82 4.33 -24.48
N ASP A 32 18.95 3.94 -25.75
CA ASP A 32 19.51 2.61 -26.10
C ASP A 32 21.05 2.58 -26.19
N GLU A 33 21.73 3.72 -26.35
CA GLU A 33 23.18 3.76 -26.63
C GLU A 33 24.03 4.50 -25.57
N LEU A 34 23.60 4.50 -24.30
CA LEU A 34 24.46 5.02 -23.23
C LEU A 34 25.28 3.89 -22.59
N ILE A 35 26.43 3.55 -23.17
CA ILE A 35 27.42 2.67 -22.53
C ILE A 35 28.24 3.50 -21.54
N LEU A 36 27.73 3.64 -20.32
CA LEU A 36 28.55 4.10 -19.20
C LEU A 36 29.46 2.94 -18.75
N PRO A 37 30.74 3.21 -18.42
CA PRO A 37 31.63 2.19 -17.93
C PRO A 37 31.16 1.81 -16.51
N GLY A 38 31.12 0.51 -16.25
CA GLY A 38 30.91 -0.05 -14.92
C GLY A 38 29.54 -0.71 -14.67
N ASN A 39 29.46 -1.44 -13.58
CA ASN A 39 28.32 -2.23 -13.12
C ASN A 39 27.68 -1.62 -11.86
N SER A 40 26.39 -1.89 -11.70
CA SER A 40 25.49 -1.25 -10.72
C SER A 40 25.84 -1.49 -9.24
N LYS A 41 26.80 -2.37 -8.93
CA LYS A 41 27.08 -2.81 -7.56
C LYS A 41 28.33 -2.18 -6.96
N THR A 42 29.35 -1.85 -7.77
CA THR A 42 30.69 -1.52 -7.23
C THR A 42 31.36 -0.30 -7.84
N GLU A 43 30.84 0.24 -8.94
CA GLU A 43 31.56 1.22 -9.76
C GLU A 43 30.86 2.58 -9.77
N PHE A 44 31.64 3.66 -9.61
CA PHE A 44 31.13 5.03 -9.48
C PHE A 44 31.71 5.91 -10.61
N LEU A 45 30.84 6.54 -11.40
CA LEU A 45 31.22 7.54 -12.42
C LEU A 45 30.76 8.94 -11.98
N CYS A 46 31.67 9.91 -12.02
CA CYS A 46 31.35 11.30 -11.64
C CYS A 46 30.69 12.08 -12.78
N VAL A 47 29.87 13.08 -12.43
CA VAL A 47 29.12 13.91 -13.40
C VAL A 47 30.02 14.58 -14.44
N ASN A 48 31.24 14.98 -14.05
CA ASN A 48 32.20 15.57 -14.98
C ASN A 48 32.76 14.55 -15.99
N CYS A 49 32.82 13.26 -15.64
CA CYS A 49 33.22 12.20 -16.55
C CYS A 49 32.03 11.73 -17.39
N ALA A 50 30.83 11.65 -16.82
CA ALA A 50 29.60 11.37 -17.57
C ALA A 50 29.35 12.40 -18.69
N ASN A 51 29.53 13.69 -18.38
CA ASN A 51 29.38 14.80 -19.35
C ASN A 51 30.46 14.88 -20.44
N LYS A 52 31.46 13.98 -20.44
CA LYS A 52 32.42 13.83 -21.55
C LYS A 52 31.96 12.80 -22.58
N ARG A 53 30.91 12.04 -22.28
CA ARG A 53 30.38 11.03 -23.18
C ARG A 53 29.27 11.62 -24.02
N GLU A 54 29.25 11.26 -25.29
CA GLU A 54 28.11 11.53 -26.15
C GLU A 54 26.91 10.74 -25.65
N VAL A 55 25.79 11.42 -25.52
CA VAL A 55 24.49 10.80 -25.21
C VAL A 55 23.67 10.88 -26.47
N ALA A 56 23.11 9.76 -26.93
CA ALA A 56 22.20 9.74 -28.07
C ALA A 56 20.83 9.20 -27.66
N CYS A 57 19.80 9.84 -28.19
CA CYS A 57 18.45 9.30 -28.26
C CYS A 57 18.41 8.21 -29.32
N SER A 58 17.81 7.05 -29.01
CA SER A 58 17.69 5.97 -29.99
C SER A 58 16.83 6.32 -31.21
N MET A 59 16.01 7.37 -31.08
CA MET A 59 15.12 7.86 -32.13
C MET A 59 15.67 9.06 -32.90
N HIS A 60 16.37 9.96 -32.22
CA HIS A 60 16.75 11.27 -32.77
C HIS A 60 18.25 11.53 -32.84
N GLY A 61 19.07 10.55 -32.44
CA GLY A 61 20.52 10.66 -32.47
C GLY A 61 21.07 11.52 -31.32
N PRO A 62 22.24 12.15 -31.49
CA PRO A 62 22.96 12.86 -30.42
C PRO A 62 22.10 13.92 -29.72
N ILE A 63 22.15 13.93 -28.38
CA ILE A 63 21.47 14.89 -27.52
C ILE A 63 22.49 15.94 -27.07
N ASP A 64 22.29 17.19 -27.46
CA ASP A 64 23.04 18.32 -26.92
C ASP A 64 22.50 18.68 -25.54
N GLY A 65 23.08 18.07 -24.51
CA GLY A 65 22.66 18.29 -23.14
C GLY A 65 23.65 17.70 -22.14
N LYS A 66 23.64 18.26 -20.92
CA LYS A 66 24.48 17.79 -19.82
C LYS A 66 23.64 17.00 -18.84
N PHE A 67 24.25 15.97 -18.26
CA PHE A 67 23.81 15.44 -16.99
C PHE A 67 23.81 16.58 -15.98
N ALA A 68 22.60 16.92 -15.54
CA ALA A 68 22.35 17.90 -14.52
C ALA A 68 21.53 17.20 -13.47
N HIS A 69 21.95 17.35 -12.24
CA HIS A 69 21.19 16.82 -11.13
C HIS A 69 20.78 15.35 -11.30
N GLY A 70 21.72 14.49 -11.75
CA GLY A 70 21.58 13.03 -11.83
C GLY A 70 20.45 12.54 -12.68
N SER A 71 19.94 13.43 -13.53
CA SER A 71 19.07 13.12 -14.63
C SER A 71 19.92 13.12 -15.89
N PRO A 72 19.65 12.22 -16.86
CA PRO A 72 20.30 12.28 -18.15
C PRO A 72 19.77 13.50 -18.92
N PRO A 73 20.52 14.02 -19.90
CA PRO A 73 19.95 15.02 -20.78
C PRO A 73 18.73 14.46 -21.50
N VAL A 74 17.67 15.25 -21.57
CA VAL A 74 16.42 14.84 -22.23
C VAL A 74 16.52 15.17 -23.70
N CYS A 75 16.11 14.25 -24.58
CA CYS A 75 16.07 14.52 -26.01
C CYS A 75 15.09 15.67 -26.29
N PRO A 76 15.54 16.80 -26.86
CA PRO A 76 14.67 17.94 -27.13
C PRO A 76 13.61 17.56 -28.17
N THR A 77 13.95 16.77 -29.19
CA THR A 77 12.99 16.32 -30.20
C THR A 77 11.95 15.36 -29.65
N CYS A 78 12.30 14.39 -28.77
CA CYS A 78 11.29 13.60 -28.06
C CYS A 78 10.39 14.48 -27.19
N SER A 79 10.97 15.46 -26.51
CA SER A 79 10.22 16.40 -25.67
C SER A 79 9.30 17.29 -26.49
N GLU A 80 9.71 17.63 -27.71
CA GLU A 80 8.99 18.47 -28.65
C GLU A 80 7.93 17.68 -29.43
N GLU A 81 8.18 16.42 -29.80
CA GLU A 81 7.16 15.49 -30.30
C GLU A 81 6.11 15.17 -29.23
N LEU A 82 6.51 15.07 -27.96
CA LEU A 82 5.60 15.06 -26.81
C LEU A 82 4.84 16.39 -26.68
N ARG A 83 5.40 17.53 -27.13
CA ARG A 83 4.66 18.80 -27.22
C ARG A 83 3.77 18.90 -28.46
N VAL A 84 4.09 18.23 -29.56
CA VAL A 84 3.20 18.06 -30.72
C VAL A 84 2.00 17.17 -30.32
N SER A 85 2.12 16.31 -29.30
CA SER A 85 0.94 15.71 -28.64
C SER A 85 0.10 16.70 -27.81
N GLY A 86 0.51 17.96 -27.75
CA GLY A 86 -0.27 19.11 -27.28
C GLY A 86 -1.14 19.76 -28.34
N THR A 87 -1.26 19.18 -29.54
CA THR A 87 -2.29 19.63 -30.49
C THR A 87 -3.66 19.11 -30.04
N ASP A 88 -4.66 19.99 -30.05
CA ASP A 88 -6.06 19.61 -29.84
C ASP A 88 -6.73 19.21 -31.19
N SER A 89 -5.93 19.09 -32.25
CA SER A 89 -6.40 18.73 -33.59
C SER A 89 -6.71 17.23 -33.67
N LEU A 90 -8.00 16.91 -33.79
CA LEU A 90 -8.48 15.54 -33.95
C LEU A 90 -7.82 14.80 -35.12
N ALA A 91 -7.62 15.49 -36.26
CA ALA A 91 -7.03 14.89 -37.45
C ALA A 91 -5.56 14.48 -37.24
N GLU A 92 -4.79 15.30 -36.53
CA GLU A 92 -3.39 15.02 -36.22
C GLU A 92 -3.26 13.88 -35.21
N LEU A 93 -4.08 13.86 -34.16
CA LEU A 93 -4.11 12.77 -33.18
C LEU A 93 -4.46 11.43 -33.84
N ILE A 94 -5.43 11.41 -34.77
CA ILE A 94 -5.78 10.20 -35.54
C ILE A 94 -4.61 9.76 -36.41
N GLN A 95 -3.89 10.70 -37.04
CA GLN A 95 -2.73 10.37 -37.87
C GLN A 95 -1.58 9.81 -37.05
N VAL A 96 -1.26 10.42 -35.90
CA VAL A 96 -0.22 9.93 -34.97
C VAL A 96 -0.57 8.53 -34.48
N MET A 97 -1.82 8.30 -34.07
CA MET A 97 -2.29 6.99 -33.64
C MET A 97 -2.09 5.90 -34.71
N LYS A 98 -2.43 6.20 -35.98
CA LYS A 98 -2.42 5.24 -37.09
C LYS A 98 -1.03 4.97 -37.66
N THR A 99 -0.20 6.00 -37.84
CA THR A 99 1.01 5.89 -38.69
C THR A 99 2.33 6.10 -37.95
N HIS A 100 2.30 6.50 -36.68
CA HIS A 100 3.53 6.85 -35.98
C HIS A 100 4.34 5.62 -35.55
N LYS A 101 5.64 5.58 -35.86
CA LYS A 101 6.52 4.44 -35.51
C LYS A 101 6.79 4.34 -34.01
N ASN A 102 6.79 5.48 -33.30
CA ASN A 102 6.98 5.52 -31.85
C ASN A 102 5.71 5.09 -31.09
N LEU A 103 5.82 3.97 -30.39
CA LEU A 103 4.76 3.38 -29.57
C LEU A 103 4.25 4.33 -28.48
N HIS A 104 5.12 5.10 -27.84
CA HIS A 104 4.73 6.02 -26.77
C HIS A 104 3.88 7.18 -27.30
N LEU A 105 4.19 7.67 -28.50
CA LEU A 105 3.38 8.72 -29.14
C LEU A 105 2.02 8.19 -29.59
N ARG A 106 1.95 6.94 -30.06
CA ARG A 106 0.65 6.27 -30.32
C ARG A 106 -0.18 6.19 -29.04
N ILE A 107 0.40 5.74 -27.93
CA ILE A 107 -0.29 5.63 -26.63
C ILE A 107 -0.74 7.00 -26.11
N ALA A 108 0.12 8.02 -26.20
CA ALA A 108 -0.22 9.38 -25.79
C ALA A 108 -1.37 9.95 -26.63
N ALA A 109 -1.34 9.76 -27.95
CA ALA A 109 -2.40 10.18 -28.85
C ALA A 109 -3.72 9.46 -28.53
N ILE A 110 -3.70 8.15 -28.24
CA ILE A 110 -4.89 7.37 -27.87
C ILE A 110 -5.52 7.89 -26.58
N ARG A 111 -4.70 8.18 -25.55
CA ARG A 111 -5.18 8.77 -24.30
C ARG A 111 -5.79 10.15 -24.51
N ARG A 112 -5.13 10.98 -25.32
CA ARG A 112 -5.61 12.31 -25.67
C ARG A 112 -6.93 12.27 -26.45
N LEU A 113 -7.08 11.30 -27.35
CA LEU A 113 -8.36 11.01 -28.02
C LEU A 113 -9.44 10.56 -27.02
N GLY A 114 -9.07 9.79 -26.00
CA GLY A 114 -9.97 9.44 -24.89
C GLY A 114 -10.46 10.65 -24.09
N ASP A 115 -9.64 11.69 -24.01
CA ASP A 115 -9.96 12.97 -23.39
C ASP A 115 -10.65 13.96 -24.34
N CYS A 116 -11.08 13.55 -25.55
CA CYS A 116 -11.73 14.43 -26.54
C CYS A 116 -12.97 15.18 -26.00
N SER A 117 -13.62 14.70 -24.94
CA SER A 117 -14.70 15.42 -24.25
C SER A 117 -14.24 16.75 -23.63
N LYS A 118 -12.94 16.93 -23.41
CA LYS A 118 -12.30 18.15 -22.87
C LYS A 118 -11.63 19.03 -23.93
N LEU A 119 -11.53 18.58 -25.18
CA LEU A 119 -10.78 19.27 -26.24
C LEU A 119 -11.55 20.44 -26.91
N ASN A 120 -12.69 20.89 -26.37
CA ASN A 120 -13.57 21.76 -27.14
C ASN A 120 -13.28 23.27 -26.96
N ARG A 121 -12.87 23.92 -28.06
CA ARG A 121 -12.96 25.38 -28.27
C ARG A 121 -13.80 25.79 -29.50
N ASP A 122 -14.44 24.86 -30.22
CA ASP A 122 -15.23 25.21 -31.41
C ASP A 122 -16.64 24.58 -31.42
N PRO A 123 -17.72 25.39 -31.28
CA PRO A 123 -19.10 24.90 -31.16
C PRO A 123 -19.76 24.39 -32.45
N ALA A 124 -19.14 24.48 -33.62
CA ALA A 124 -19.87 24.38 -34.89
C ALA A 124 -20.13 22.97 -35.46
N LEU A 125 -19.78 21.86 -34.79
CA LEU A 125 -20.05 20.50 -35.30
C LEU A 125 -20.30 19.49 -34.17
N LEU A 126 -21.34 18.68 -34.35
CA LEU A 126 -21.96 17.72 -33.43
C LEU A 126 -20.95 16.95 -32.55
N GLN A 127 -20.85 17.35 -31.28
CA GLN A 127 -20.07 16.67 -30.22
C GLN A 127 -20.34 15.16 -30.18
N GLN A 128 -21.58 14.76 -30.49
CA GLN A 128 -22.02 13.37 -30.51
C GLN A 128 -21.43 12.57 -31.68
N GLU A 129 -21.43 13.12 -32.90
CA GLU A 129 -20.84 12.46 -34.08
C GLU A 129 -19.32 12.33 -33.95
N ARG A 130 -18.65 13.36 -33.41
CA ARG A 130 -17.20 13.30 -33.14
C ARG A 130 -16.84 12.23 -32.11
N THR A 131 -17.63 12.13 -31.03
CA THR A 131 -17.42 11.11 -29.99
C THR A 131 -17.65 9.70 -30.53
N MET A 132 -18.62 9.53 -31.44
CA MET A 132 -18.91 8.25 -32.09
C MET A 132 -17.77 7.81 -33.03
N VAL A 133 -17.29 8.72 -33.89
CA VAL A 133 -16.15 8.45 -34.80
C VAL A 133 -14.87 8.14 -34.03
N VAL A 134 -14.59 8.88 -32.95
CA VAL A 134 -13.45 8.59 -32.06
C VAL A 134 -13.63 7.25 -31.36
N GLY A 135 -14.85 6.93 -30.92
CA GLY A 135 -15.18 5.66 -30.29
C GLY A 135 -14.89 4.46 -31.21
N GLU A 136 -15.36 4.51 -32.46
CA GLU A 136 -15.09 3.45 -33.45
C GLU A 136 -13.61 3.25 -33.71
N LEU A 137 -12.84 4.35 -33.83
CA LEU A 137 -11.40 4.29 -34.02
C LEU A 137 -10.68 3.65 -32.83
N ILE A 138 -11.08 3.96 -31.60
CA ILE A 138 -10.47 3.38 -30.40
C ILE A 138 -10.90 1.92 -30.22
N ILE A 139 -12.12 1.53 -30.59
CA ILE A 139 -12.57 0.13 -30.59
C ILE A 139 -11.66 -0.73 -31.47
N GLN A 140 -11.29 -0.25 -32.67
CA GLN A 140 -10.37 -0.98 -33.56
C GLN A 140 -9.02 -1.26 -32.89
N LEU A 141 -8.55 -0.37 -32.02
CA LEU A 141 -7.27 -0.51 -31.31
C LEU A 141 -7.28 -1.54 -30.18
N LEU A 142 -8.45 -2.02 -29.74
CA LEU A 142 -8.52 -3.16 -28.81
C LEU A 142 -7.97 -4.44 -29.41
N ASN A 143 -7.87 -4.50 -30.75
CA ASN A 143 -7.28 -5.61 -31.50
C ASN A 143 -5.84 -5.34 -31.97
N ASP A 144 -5.18 -4.28 -31.48
CA ASP A 144 -3.79 -3.98 -31.85
C ASP A 144 -2.84 -5.09 -31.38
N THR A 145 -1.80 -5.37 -32.16
CA THR A 145 -0.81 -6.40 -31.83
C THR A 145 0.01 -6.06 -30.58
N ASN A 146 0.07 -4.78 -30.21
CA ASN A 146 0.77 -4.30 -29.03
C ASN A 146 -0.16 -4.20 -27.81
N GLU A 147 0.18 -4.89 -26.73
CA GLU A 147 -0.61 -4.89 -25.49
C GLU A 147 -0.74 -3.51 -24.84
N LEU A 148 0.28 -2.64 -24.95
CA LEU A 148 0.22 -1.30 -24.37
C LEU A 148 -0.74 -0.38 -25.15
N VAL A 149 -0.85 -0.58 -26.47
CA VAL A 149 -1.83 0.13 -27.31
C VAL A 149 -3.24 -0.31 -26.93
N ARG A 150 -3.47 -1.62 -26.78
CA ARG A 150 -4.75 -2.16 -26.33
C ARG A 150 -5.15 -1.65 -24.94
N GLY A 151 -4.19 -1.56 -24.01
CA GLY A 151 -4.40 -1.03 -22.67
C GLY A 151 -4.79 0.45 -22.68
N ALA A 152 -4.09 1.26 -23.48
CA ALA A 152 -4.43 2.66 -23.67
C ALA A 152 -5.81 2.84 -24.33
N ALA A 153 -6.16 2.00 -25.30
CA ALA A 153 -7.47 2.02 -25.93
C ALA A 153 -8.59 1.70 -24.92
N ALA A 154 -8.43 0.64 -24.13
CA ALA A 154 -9.37 0.29 -23.06
C ALA A 154 -9.52 1.41 -22.03
N GLU A 155 -8.43 2.06 -21.63
CA GLU A 155 -8.45 3.22 -20.73
C GLU A 155 -9.23 4.40 -21.33
N SER A 156 -8.96 4.76 -22.58
CA SER A 156 -9.63 5.84 -23.30
C SER A 156 -11.13 5.58 -23.50
N LEU A 157 -11.54 4.33 -23.74
CA LEU A 157 -12.95 3.92 -23.75
C LEU A 157 -13.59 3.97 -22.35
N GLY A 158 -12.84 4.02 -21.27
CA GLY A 158 -13.40 4.30 -19.95
C GLY A 158 -13.72 5.78 -19.76
N VAL A 159 -12.88 6.66 -20.32
CA VAL A 159 -12.92 8.12 -20.12
C VAL A 159 -13.98 8.80 -20.98
N LEU A 160 -14.16 8.36 -22.22
CA LEU A 160 -15.14 8.93 -23.15
C LEU A 160 -16.60 8.74 -22.72
N GLY A 161 -16.86 7.93 -21.68
CA GLY A 161 -17.98 8.13 -20.75
C GLY A 161 -19.35 8.35 -21.37
N LYS A 162 -19.71 7.58 -22.40
CA LYS A 162 -21.06 7.25 -22.91
C LYS A 162 -20.88 6.50 -24.24
N PHE A 163 -20.75 5.18 -24.14
CA PHE A 163 -20.55 4.35 -25.32
C PHE A 163 -21.84 3.74 -25.84
N SER A 164 -21.86 3.59 -27.17
CA SER A 164 -22.78 2.75 -27.89
C SER A 164 -22.68 1.29 -27.42
N ASN A 165 -23.64 0.44 -27.80
CA ASN A 165 -23.63 -0.96 -27.37
C ASN A 165 -22.35 -1.68 -27.86
N GLU A 166 -21.85 -1.29 -29.03
CA GLU A 166 -20.71 -1.88 -29.72
C GLU A 166 -19.40 -1.74 -28.90
N ALA A 167 -19.16 -0.60 -28.25
CA ALA A 167 -17.95 -0.46 -27.43
C ALA A 167 -18.03 -1.24 -26.11
N ARG A 168 -19.25 -1.43 -25.57
CA ARG A 168 -19.46 -2.25 -24.37
C ARG A 168 -19.22 -3.72 -24.70
N GLU A 169 -19.76 -4.18 -25.82
CA GLU A 169 -19.52 -5.54 -26.32
C GLU A 169 -18.03 -5.78 -26.60
N ALA A 170 -17.35 -4.83 -27.25
CA ALA A 170 -15.92 -4.93 -27.50
C ALA A 170 -15.07 -4.97 -26.21
N MET A 171 -15.40 -4.15 -25.21
CA MET A 171 -14.72 -4.20 -23.90
C MET A 171 -15.04 -5.48 -23.11
N ALA A 172 -16.28 -5.97 -23.17
CA ALA A 172 -16.67 -7.24 -22.56
C ALA A 172 -15.91 -8.41 -23.18
N ALA A 173 -15.76 -8.43 -24.51
CA ALA A 173 -14.96 -9.41 -25.22
C ALA A 173 -13.49 -9.41 -24.75
N VAL A 174 -12.88 -8.24 -24.51
CA VAL A 174 -11.50 -8.15 -23.97
C VAL A 174 -11.40 -8.71 -22.55
N VAL A 175 -12.44 -8.54 -21.72
CA VAL A 175 -12.48 -9.10 -20.36
C VAL A 175 -12.62 -10.63 -20.40
N GLU A 176 -13.39 -11.14 -21.34
CA GLU A 176 -13.68 -12.57 -21.53
C GLU A 176 -12.55 -13.32 -22.27
N ASP A 177 -11.73 -12.62 -23.05
CA ASP A 177 -10.65 -13.27 -23.80
C ASP A 177 -9.58 -13.86 -22.86
N CYS A 178 -9.57 -15.20 -22.79
CA CYS A 178 -8.63 -15.94 -21.97
C CYS A 178 -7.17 -15.78 -22.40
N CYS A 179 -6.94 -15.41 -23.67
CA CYS A 179 -5.62 -15.21 -24.28
C CYS A 179 -5.03 -13.83 -23.98
N VAL A 180 -5.80 -12.90 -23.42
CA VAL A 180 -5.34 -11.56 -23.06
C VAL A 180 -4.62 -11.55 -21.70
N GLY A 181 -3.50 -10.82 -21.59
CA GLY A 181 -2.78 -10.66 -20.33
C GLY A 181 -3.65 -10.10 -19.20
N GLN A 182 -3.41 -10.55 -17.96
CA GLN A 182 -4.13 -10.08 -16.78
C GLN A 182 -4.15 -8.54 -16.62
N PRO A 183 -3.07 -7.79 -16.93
CA PRO A 183 -3.09 -6.32 -16.84
C PRO A 183 -4.11 -5.65 -17.76
N LEU A 184 -4.23 -6.12 -19.00
CA LEU A 184 -5.19 -5.59 -19.97
C LEU A 184 -6.63 -5.92 -19.57
N ARG A 185 -6.88 -7.15 -19.11
CA ARG A 185 -8.21 -7.55 -18.58
C ARG A 185 -8.67 -6.68 -17.42
N ASN A 186 -7.79 -6.41 -16.47
CA ASN A 186 -8.11 -5.54 -15.32
C ASN A 186 -8.40 -4.09 -15.77
N THR A 187 -7.65 -3.59 -16.77
CA THR A 187 -7.84 -2.26 -17.33
C THR A 187 -9.19 -2.14 -18.03
N ALA A 188 -9.53 -3.11 -18.90
CA ALA A 188 -10.81 -3.16 -19.60
C ALA A 188 -12.00 -3.24 -18.64
N LEU A 189 -11.90 -4.08 -17.60
CA LEU A 189 -12.94 -4.18 -16.57
C LEU A 189 -13.12 -2.87 -15.79
N GLY A 190 -12.01 -2.24 -15.38
CA GLY A 190 -12.02 -0.94 -14.70
C GLY A 190 -12.66 0.16 -15.55
N SER A 191 -12.40 0.16 -16.85
CA SER A 191 -12.98 1.10 -17.82
C SER A 191 -14.45 0.84 -18.10
N LEU A 192 -14.85 -0.43 -18.30
CA LEU A 192 -16.24 -0.82 -18.50
C LEU A 192 -17.10 -0.41 -17.30
N ARG A 193 -16.55 -0.56 -16.08
CA ARG A 193 -17.16 -0.06 -14.84
C ARG A 193 -17.37 1.46 -14.86
N LYS A 194 -16.35 2.23 -15.27
CA LYS A 194 -16.44 3.70 -15.38
C LYS A 194 -17.52 4.13 -16.40
N ALA A 195 -17.64 3.41 -17.50
CA ALA A 195 -18.54 3.76 -18.60
C ALA A 195 -20.01 3.37 -18.36
N THR A 196 -20.27 2.27 -17.65
CA THR A 196 -21.61 1.65 -17.57
C THR A 196 -22.21 1.63 -16.17
N GLY A 197 -21.40 1.87 -15.13
CA GLY A 197 -21.81 1.72 -13.74
C GLY A 197 -21.89 0.25 -13.29
N VAL A 198 -22.00 0.05 -11.98
CA VAL A 198 -21.95 -1.30 -11.38
C VAL A 198 -23.24 -2.10 -11.61
N ASP A 199 -24.39 -1.43 -11.69
CA ASP A 199 -25.68 -2.09 -11.92
C ASP A 199 -25.81 -2.71 -13.32
N TYR A 200 -25.11 -2.15 -14.31
CA TYR A 200 -25.03 -2.75 -15.64
C TYR A 200 -24.21 -4.03 -15.60
N LEU A 201 -23.01 -3.98 -15.00
CA LEU A 201 -22.13 -5.13 -14.86
C LEU A 201 -22.74 -6.28 -14.06
N LEU A 202 -23.54 -5.97 -13.03
CA LEU A 202 -24.26 -6.98 -12.25
C LEU A 202 -25.35 -7.66 -13.06
N ARG A 203 -26.16 -6.88 -13.82
CA ARG A 203 -27.20 -7.44 -14.70
C ARG A 203 -26.64 -8.28 -15.83
N GLU A 204 -25.57 -7.82 -16.47
CA GLU A 204 -24.87 -8.56 -17.52
C GLU A 204 -24.31 -9.87 -16.98
N ALA A 205 -23.69 -9.84 -15.79
CA ALA A 205 -23.19 -11.03 -15.12
C ALA A 205 -24.32 -11.99 -14.71
N GLU A 206 -25.46 -11.48 -14.22
CA GLU A 206 -26.65 -12.28 -13.88
C GLU A 206 -27.28 -12.94 -15.10
N GLN A 207 -27.38 -12.21 -16.22
CA GLN A 207 -27.93 -12.74 -17.49
C GLN A 207 -27.00 -13.78 -18.13
N LYS A 208 -25.67 -13.64 -17.97
CA LYS A 208 -24.72 -14.65 -18.46
C LYS A 208 -24.54 -15.84 -17.50
N LEU A 209 -24.85 -15.67 -16.20
CA LEU A 209 -24.87 -16.77 -15.23
C LEU A 209 -25.95 -17.81 -15.55
N THR A 210 -27.07 -17.39 -16.15
CA THR A 210 -28.08 -18.32 -16.66
C THR A 210 -27.56 -19.20 -17.80
N ASP A 211 -26.52 -18.76 -18.53
CA ASP A 211 -25.86 -19.52 -19.60
C ASP A 211 -24.70 -20.42 -19.12
N ARG A 212 -24.44 -20.46 -17.79
CA ARG A 212 -23.47 -21.36 -17.12
C ARG A 212 -22.03 -21.33 -17.66
N SER A 213 -21.52 -20.20 -18.16
CA SER A 213 -20.09 -20.10 -18.50
C SER A 213 -19.23 -19.74 -17.27
N VAL A 214 -18.00 -20.27 -17.20
CA VAL A 214 -17.02 -19.98 -16.13
C VAL A 214 -16.66 -18.49 -16.10
N ASP A 215 -16.72 -17.82 -17.25
CA ASP A 215 -16.45 -16.40 -17.38
C ASP A 215 -17.57 -15.53 -16.80
N ALA A 216 -18.83 -15.99 -16.85
CA ALA A 216 -19.95 -15.32 -16.20
C ALA A 216 -19.84 -15.32 -14.66
N VAL A 217 -19.35 -16.43 -14.08
CA VAL A 217 -19.08 -16.53 -12.63
C VAL A 217 -17.96 -15.58 -12.21
N ARG A 218 -16.93 -15.42 -13.05
CA ARG A 218 -15.78 -14.56 -12.78
C ARG A 218 -16.14 -13.08 -12.87
N LEU A 219 -16.92 -12.69 -13.88
CA LEU A 219 -17.51 -11.35 -14.01
C LEU A 219 -18.44 -11.03 -12.84
N TRP A 220 -19.29 -11.98 -12.45
CA TRP A 220 -20.18 -11.82 -11.30
C TRP A 220 -19.43 -11.60 -9.98
N LEU A 221 -18.38 -12.40 -9.70
CA LEU A 221 -17.57 -12.26 -8.49
C LEU A 221 -16.83 -10.91 -8.44
N LEU A 222 -16.29 -10.46 -9.57
CA LEU A 222 -15.58 -9.19 -9.67
C LEU A 222 -16.52 -7.97 -9.54
N SER A 223 -17.71 -8.05 -10.13
CA SER A 223 -18.74 -7.02 -9.99
C SER A 223 -19.28 -6.91 -8.56
N ARG A 224 -19.47 -8.05 -7.86
CA ARG A 224 -19.91 -8.07 -6.46
C ARG A 224 -18.83 -7.58 -5.49
N TRP A 225 -17.57 -7.97 -5.72
CA TRP A 225 -16.43 -7.46 -4.96
C TRP A 225 -16.32 -5.93 -5.07
N HIS A 226 -16.56 -5.36 -6.25
CA HIS A 226 -16.56 -3.91 -6.44
C HIS A 226 -17.81 -3.19 -5.93
N ALA A 227 -19.01 -3.79 -6.01
CA ALA A 227 -20.22 -3.26 -5.37
C ALA A 227 -20.03 -3.13 -3.85
N GLY A 228 -19.32 -4.08 -3.24
CA GLY A 228 -18.90 -4.03 -1.83
C GLY A 228 -17.90 -2.91 -1.50
N GLN A 229 -17.16 -2.38 -2.49
CA GLN A 229 -16.26 -1.23 -2.33
C GLN A 229 -16.99 0.11 -2.48
N LEU A 230 -18.10 0.16 -3.24
CA LEU A 230 -18.95 1.36 -3.39
C LEU A 230 -19.79 1.65 -2.15
N LEU A 231 -20.31 0.62 -1.49
CA LEU A 231 -21.01 0.75 -0.19
C LEU A 231 -20.12 1.40 0.89
N LYS A 232 -18.80 1.43 0.69
CA LYS A 232 -17.82 1.98 1.62
C LYS A 232 -17.45 3.45 1.36
N THR A 233 -17.86 4.07 0.24
CA THR A 233 -17.26 5.36 -0.20
C THR A 233 -18.22 6.49 -0.63
N ALA A 234 -19.54 6.30 -0.77
CA ALA A 234 -20.45 7.43 -1.06
C ALA A 234 -21.85 7.26 -0.47
N ASN A 235 -22.39 8.34 0.09
CA ASN A 235 -23.80 8.46 0.48
C ASN A 235 -24.63 8.94 -0.73
N PRO A 236 -25.35 8.04 -1.41
CA PRO A 236 -26.70 8.37 -1.83
C PRO A 236 -27.61 7.14 -1.69
N GLY A 237 -28.27 7.03 -0.54
CA GLY A 237 -29.14 5.89 -0.22
C GLY A 237 -30.56 6.31 0.13
N TYR A 238 -31.13 7.35 -0.48
CA TYR A 238 -32.53 7.70 -0.19
C TYR A 238 -33.47 6.53 -0.56
N ASP A 239 -33.19 5.85 -1.66
CA ASP A 239 -34.05 4.79 -2.21
C ASP A 239 -33.88 3.43 -1.49
N LEU A 240 -32.67 3.14 -1.01
CA LEU A 240 -32.42 1.95 -0.17
C LEU A 240 -32.95 2.15 1.25
N ARG A 241 -32.81 3.36 1.82
CA ARG A 241 -33.40 3.71 3.12
C ARG A 241 -34.92 3.67 3.08
N LEU A 242 -35.55 4.10 1.98
CA LEU A 242 -37.01 3.97 1.79
C LEU A 242 -37.47 2.52 1.75
N LYS A 243 -36.70 1.63 1.09
CA LYS A 243 -37.01 0.19 1.01
C LYS A 243 -36.84 -0.51 2.36
N ILE A 244 -35.80 -0.14 3.13
CA ILE A 244 -35.56 -0.68 4.46
C ILE A 244 -36.63 -0.19 5.45
N ALA A 245 -36.96 1.10 5.45
CA ALA A 245 -38.01 1.67 6.29
C ALA A 245 -39.36 0.98 6.02
N LYS A 246 -39.74 0.80 4.75
CA LYS A 246 -40.95 0.03 4.37
C LYS A 246 -40.93 -1.42 4.85
N ASN A 247 -39.80 -2.11 4.74
CA ASN A 247 -39.68 -3.51 5.17
C ASN A 247 -39.74 -3.68 6.70
N LEU A 248 -39.39 -2.62 7.44
CA LEU A 248 -39.49 -2.57 8.90
C LEU A 248 -40.84 -2.00 9.40
N GLY A 249 -41.75 -1.63 8.49
CA GLY A 249 -43.05 -1.04 8.84
C GLY A 249 -42.97 0.38 9.39
N MET A 250 -41.89 1.11 9.11
CA MET A 250 -41.63 2.47 9.59
C MET A 250 -41.69 3.47 8.43
N ASP A 251 -42.07 4.72 8.72
CA ASP A 251 -41.87 5.81 7.76
C ASP A 251 -40.41 6.32 7.81
N LEU A 252 -40.03 7.10 6.81
CA LEU A 252 -38.64 7.53 6.64
C LEU A 252 -38.19 8.46 7.78
N ASP A 253 -39.09 9.29 8.31
CA ASP A 253 -38.81 10.19 9.41
C ASP A 253 -38.65 9.43 10.73
N GLY A 254 -39.43 8.35 10.96
CA GLY A 254 -39.26 7.44 12.08
C GLY A 254 -37.98 6.60 12.00
N TYR A 255 -37.55 6.22 10.79
CA TYR A 255 -36.26 5.54 10.57
C TYR A 255 -35.07 6.48 10.81
N ILE A 256 -35.17 7.74 10.39
CA ILE A 256 -34.13 8.76 10.59
C ILE A 256 -34.04 9.18 12.06
N GLY A 257 -35.18 9.40 12.74
CA GLY A 257 -35.21 9.72 14.16
C GLY A 257 -34.64 8.63 15.06
N ALA A 258 -34.86 7.35 14.73
CA ALA A 258 -34.25 6.23 15.45
C ALA A 258 -32.72 6.12 15.27
N PHE A 259 -32.18 6.75 14.22
CA PHE A 259 -30.75 6.76 13.91
C PHE A 259 -30.02 7.95 14.55
N ASP A 260 -30.69 9.10 14.65
CA ASP A 260 -30.14 10.32 15.26
C ASP A 260 -30.09 10.26 16.80
N GLU A 261 -30.87 9.37 17.44
CA GLU A 261 -30.81 9.11 18.90
C GLU A 261 -29.62 8.23 19.33
N ILE A 262 -28.77 7.77 18.40
CA ILE A 262 -27.64 6.89 18.69
C ILE A 262 -26.38 7.73 18.99
N SER A 263 -26.31 8.28 20.20
CA SER A 263 -25.03 8.69 20.80
C SER A 263 -24.87 8.28 22.28
N ASP A 264 -25.86 7.58 22.85
CA ASP A 264 -25.86 7.18 24.26
C ASP A 264 -26.18 5.69 24.46
N GLN A 265 -25.45 5.07 25.38
CA GLN A 265 -25.50 3.64 25.70
C GLN A 265 -26.88 3.24 26.30
N GLU A 266 -27.57 4.20 26.92
CA GLU A 266 -28.94 4.04 27.41
C GLU A 266 -29.99 4.03 26.27
N ALA A 267 -29.77 4.80 25.21
CA ALA A 267 -30.65 4.86 24.03
C ALA A 267 -30.56 3.56 23.20
N ALA A 268 -29.36 2.99 23.06
CA ALA A 268 -29.16 1.68 22.42
C ALA A 268 -29.90 0.54 23.17
N SER A 269 -29.94 0.61 24.50
CA SER A 269 -30.67 -0.36 25.34
C SER A 269 -32.19 -0.24 25.20
N LYS A 270 -32.72 1.00 25.12
CA LYS A 270 -34.15 1.26 24.88
C LYS A 270 -34.58 0.88 23.45
N LEU A 271 -33.72 1.08 22.45
CA LEU A 271 -33.95 0.62 21.08
C LEU A 271 -33.95 -0.90 20.99
N ALA A 272 -33.02 -1.59 21.66
CA ALA A 272 -33.00 -3.04 21.75
C ALA A 272 -34.28 -3.60 22.40
N GLN A 273 -34.79 -2.96 23.47
CA GLN A 273 -36.06 -3.34 24.09
C GLN A 273 -37.28 -3.09 23.20
N ARG A 274 -37.25 -2.06 22.34
CA ARG A 274 -38.33 -1.75 21.38
C ARG A 274 -38.33 -2.65 20.15
N VAL A 275 -37.15 -3.06 19.68
CA VAL A 275 -36.99 -3.88 18.47
C VAL A 275 -37.14 -5.38 18.78
N ALA A 276 -36.78 -5.82 19.99
CA ALA A 276 -36.82 -7.23 20.40
C ALA A 276 -38.18 -7.93 20.18
N PRO A 277 -39.36 -7.32 20.46
CA PRO A 277 -40.65 -7.97 20.21
C PRO A 277 -40.94 -8.20 18.72
N HIS A 278 -40.51 -7.28 17.85
CA HIS A 278 -40.69 -7.38 16.40
C HIS A 278 -39.72 -8.40 15.77
N LEU A 279 -38.49 -8.47 16.29
CA LEU A 279 -37.51 -9.48 15.91
C LEU A 279 -37.95 -10.88 16.35
N SER A 280 -38.53 -11.00 17.55
CA SER A 280 -39.04 -12.27 18.10
C SER A 280 -40.21 -12.83 17.27
N ALA A 281 -41.11 -11.96 16.79
CA ALA A 281 -42.19 -12.36 15.88
C ALA A 281 -41.70 -12.80 14.48
N HIS A 282 -40.59 -12.23 14.00
CA HIS A 282 -39.97 -12.60 12.72
C HIS A 282 -39.14 -13.90 12.83
N LEU A 283 -38.50 -14.13 13.99
CA LEU A 283 -37.61 -15.27 14.24
C LEU A 283 -38.33 -16.50 14.82
N ALA A 284 -39.58 -16.38 15.27
CA ALA A 284 -40.42 -17.52 15.65
C ALA A 284 -40.64 -18.55 14.51
N GLY A 285 -40.29 -18.19 13.27
CA GLY A 285 -40.31 -19.08 12.11
C GLY A 285 -39.07 -19.98 11.93
N GLN A 286 -38.01 -19.84 12.73
CA GLN A 286 -36.79 -20.64 12.59
C GLN A 286 -36.33 -21.15 13.96
N ARG A 287 -36.60 -22.44 14.22
CA ARG A 287 -36.47 -23.08 15.52
C ARG A 287 -35.25 -24.01 15.56
N GLN A 288 -34.09 -23.48 15.91
CA GLN A 288 -32.96 -24.21 16.53
C GLN A 288 -32.02 -23.15 17.11
N ASP A 289 -31.47 -23.40 18.31
CA ASP A 289 -30.51 -22.54 19.05
C ASP A 289 -31.06 -21.52 20.06
N TRP A 290 -32.06 -21.91 20.86
CA TRP A 290 -32.50 -21.13 22.04
C TRP A 290 -31.61 -21.31 23.30
N GLU A 291 -30.87 -22.41 23.43
CA GLU A 291 -30.08 -22.68 24.65
C GLU A 291 -28.76 -21.89 24.71
N THR A 292 -28.22 -21.49 23.56
CA THR A 292 -26.99 -20.68 23.47
C THR A 292 -27.21 -19.23 23.93
N ILE A 293 -28.39 -18.67 23.65
CA ILE A 293 -28.72 -17.26 23.93
C ILE A 293 -29.00 -17.03 25.42
N ALA A 294 -29.66 -17.98 26.09
CA ALA A 294 -29.98 -17.86 27.51
C ALA A 294 -28.72 -17.84 28.42
N SER A 295 -27.61 -18.45 27.98
CA SER A 295 -26.35 -18.43 28.72
C SER A 295 -25.64 -17.06 28.69
N LEU A 296 -25.94 -16.22 27.71
CA LEU A 296 -25.31 -14.90 27.53
C LEU A 296 -26.02 -13.79 28.34
N THR A 297 -27.27 -13.99 28.75
CA THR A 297 -28.08 -12.95 29.42
C THR A 297 -27.80 -12.84 30.91
N VAL A 298 -27.27 -13.89 31.56
CA VAL A 298 -27.03 -13.91 33.02
C VAL A 298 -25.71 -13.21 33.43
N SER A 299 -24.78 -12.97 32.49
CA SER A 299 -23.49 -12.32 32.79
C SER A 299 -23.48 -10.78 32.67
N LEU A 300 -24.60 -10.12 32.39
CA LEU A 300 -24.63 -8.69 32.03
C LEU A 300 -25.19 -7.74 33.11
N THR A 301 -25.44 -8.18 34.34
CA THR A 301 -26.12 -7.35 35.37
C THR A 301 -25.31 -7.00 36.62
N SER A 302 -23.98 -7.06 36.60
CA SER A 302 -23.18 -6.47 37.69
C SER A 302 -21.99 -5.66 37.17
N CYS A 303 -22.18 -4.34 37.02
CA CYS A 303 -21.09 -3.37 37.02
C CYS A 303 -21.53 -2.17 37.85
N GLU A 304 -21.11 -2.18 39.12
CA GLU A 304 -21.15 -1.04 40.03
C GLU A 304 -20.25 0.10 39.51
N ALA A 305 -20.54 1.31 39.96
CA ALA A 305 -19.89 2.55 39.55
C ALA A 305 -18.35 2.48 39.67
N LYS A 306 -17.64 2.79 38.57
CA LYS A 306 -16.17 2.79 38.54
C LYS A 306 -15.60 3.88 39.45
N GLU A 307 -14.94 3.43 40.51
CA GLU A 307 -13.94 4.17 41.26
C GLU A 307 -12.83 4.73 40.35
N PRO A 308 -12.13 5.80 40.75
CA PRO A 308 -11.04 6.39 39.97
C PRO A 308 -10.00 5.33 39.59
N MET A 309 -9.68 5.27 38.28
CA MET A 309 -8.69 4.35 37.73
C MET A 309 -7.39 4.42 38.53
N SER A 310 -7.03 3.29 39.14
CA SER A 310 -5.74 3.02 39.76
C SER A 310 -4.59 3.57 38.91
N THR A 311 -3.67 4.29 39.56
CA THR A 311 -2.45 4.85 38.96
C THR A 311 -1.34 3.82 38.79
N GLU A 312 -1.65 2.52 38.82
CA GLU A 312 -0.64 1.50 38.59
C GLU A 312 -0.11 1.57 37.14
N PRO A 313 1.21 1.52 36.96
CA PRO A 313 1.81 1.54 35.63
C PRO A 313 1.33 0.32 34.83
N VAL A 314 0.74 0.58 33.66
CA VAL A 314 0.24 -0.46 32.77
C VAL A 314 1.43 -1.23 32.19
N ARG A 315 1.50 -2.52 32.50
CA ARG A 315 2.58 -3.41 32.05
C ARG A 315 2.25 -4.06 30.71
N ALA A 316 3.26 -4.23 29.87
CA ALA A 316 3.13 -4.99 28.63
C ALA A 316 2.97 -6.49 28.92
N ASP A 317 2.13 -7.17 28.13
CA ASP A 317 2.14 -8.63 28.04
C ASP A 317 3.30 -9.05 27.10
N TRP A 318 3.90 -10.21 27.32
CA TRP A 318 5.00 -10.68 26.50
C TRP A 318 5.12 -12.20 26.48
N TYR A 319 5.84 -12.72 25.48
CA TYR A 319 6.22 -14.13 25.43
C TYR A 319 7.50 -14.34 24.63
N PHE A 320 8.13 -15.50 24.83
CA PHE A 320 9.25 -15.98 24.04
C PHE A 320 8.80 -17.09 23.08
N ALA A 321 9.33 -17.09 21.86
CA ALA A 321 9.08 -18.13 20.87
C ALA A 321 10.36 -18.49 20.10
N GLU A 322 10.48 -19.74 19.69
CA GLU A 322 11.62 -20.25 18.90
C GLU A 322 11.10 -21.06 17.72
N SER A 323 11.71 -20.85 16.56
CA SER A 323 11.53 -21.71 15.39
C SER A 323 12.89 -22.12 14.85
N ARG A 324 13.22 -23.40 15.05
CA ARG A 324 14.44 -24.00 14.48
C ARG A 324 14.41 -24.01 12.96
N ALA A 325 13.24 -24.25 12.37
CA ALA A 325 13.06 -24.27 10.92
C ALA A 325 13.33 -22.90 10.28
N LYS A 326 12.98 -21.80 10.98
CA LYS A 326 13.22 -20.43 10.54
C LYS A 326 14.53 -19.83 11.07
N HIS A 327 15.34 -20.62 11.77
CA HIS A 327 16.55 -20.18 12.46
C HIS A 327 16.34 -18.91 13.32
N CYS A 328 15.17 -18.80 13.94
CA CYS A 328 14.69 -17.57 14.56
C CYS A 328 14.30 -17.80 16.02
N ARG A 329 14.70 -16.87 16.89
CA ARG A 329 14.18 -16.73 18.25
C ARG A 329 13.55 -15.35 18.37
N GLN A 330 12.41 -15.27 19.02
CA GLN A 330 11.63 -14.04 19.13
C GLN A 330 11.27 -13.74 20.57
N VAL A 331 11.39 -12.46 20.93
CA VAL A 331 10.71 -11.91 22.09
C VAL A 331 9.60 -11.02 21.58
N VAL A 332 8.37 -11.36 21.93
CA VAL A 332 7.17 -10.70 21.43
C VAL A 332 6.51 -9.96 22.59
N VAL A 333 6.30 -8.66 22.42
CA VAL A 333 5.73 -7.75 23.41
C VAL A 333 4.42 -7.19 22.87
N THR A 334 3.34 -7.28 23.63
CA THR A 334 2.04 -6.71 23.27
C THR A 334 1.75 -5.50 24.14
N LEU A 335 1.67 -4.34 23.50
CA LEU A 335 1.29 -3.07 24.09
C LEU A 335 -0.25 -2.99 24.13
N PRO A 336 -0.87 -2.80 25.31
CA PRO A 336 -2.32 -2.69 25.40
C PRO A 336 -2.83 -1.36 24.81
N PRO A 337 -4.10 -1.32 24.36
CA PRO A 337 -4.67 -0.18 23.65
C PRO A 337 -4.87 1.09 24.51
N GLN A 338 -4.86 0.98 25.84
CA GLN A 338 -5.12 2.09 26.76
C GLN A 338 -3.89 2.99 27.01
N LEU A 339 -2.79 2.79 26.26
CA LEU A 339 -1.50 3.45 26.50
C LEU A 339 -1.16 4.52 25.47
N GLU A 340 -2.13 5.31 25.06
CA GLU A 340 -1.88 6.42 24.14
C GLU A 340 -1.03 7.49 24.84
N VAL A 341 0.18 7.70 24.35
CA VAL A 341 1.05 8.82 24.72
C VAL A 341 1.14 9.79 23.54
N PRO A 342 1.38 11.09 23.77
CA PRO A 342 1.62 12.02 22.69
C PRO A 342 2.76 11.50 21.78
N PRO A 343 2.59 11.56 20.44
CA PRO A 343 3.63 11.09 19.54
C PRO A 343 4.90 11.91 19.75
N ARG A 344 6.05 11.21 19.79
CA ARG A 344 7.35 11.83 20.08
C ARG A 344 7.87 12.72 18.95
N VAL A 345 7.33 12.55 17.75
CA VAL A 345 7.71 13.32 16.55
C VAL A 345 6.50 14.06 16.01
N GLU A 346 6.72 15.30 15.61
CA GLU A 346 5.70 16.04 14.86
C GLU A 346 5.70 15.63 13.38
N ASN A 347 6.89 15.54 12.78
CA ASN A 347 7.11 15.06 11.43
C ASN A 347 8.49 14.41 11.35
N LEU A 348 8.54 13.18 10.84
CA LEU A 348 9.76 12.42 10.66
C LEU A 348 10.21 12.46 9.20
N ILE A 349 11.33 13.15 8.93
CA ILE A 349 11.96 13.10 7.60
C ILE A 349 12.94 11.92 7.59
N GLY A 350 12.48 10.78 7.08
CA GLY A 350 13.29 9.57 6.94
C GLY A 350 14.08 9.52 5.62
N GLY A 351 14.92 8.49 5.47
CA GLY A 351 15.55 8.17 4.19
C GLY A 351 14.52 7.75 3.13
N GLY A 352 14.91 7.78 1.85
CA GLY A 352 14.01 7.52 0.71
C GLY A 352 13.17 6.23 0.82
N GLY A 353 13.72 5.16 1.41
CA GLY A 353 12.99 3.90 1.64
C GLY A 353 11.83 4.03 2.63
N PHE A 354 12.02 4.75 3.73
CA PHE A 354 10.95 5.04 4.70
C PHE A 354 9.94 6.08 4.16
N MET A 355 10.42 6.96 3.28
CA MET A 355 9.60 8.00 2.64
C MET A 355 8.78 7.48 1.46
N ALA A 356 9.10 6.31 0.91
CA ALA A 356 8.28 5.64 -0.09
C ALA A 356 6.84 5.49 0.40
N ALA A 357 5.86 5.43 -0.51
CA ALA A 357 4.43 5.34 -0.16
C ALA A 357 4.05 4.10 0.66
N ASN A 358 5.00 3.17 0.86
CA ASN A 358 4.79 1.87 1.46
C ASN A 358 4.83 1.92 3.00
N TRP A 359 4.22 0.89 3.59
CA TRP A 359 4.32 0.51 4.99
C TRP A 359 5.74 0.08 5.37
N ALA A 360 6.27 0.57 6.50
CA ALA A 360 7.61 0.23 6.98
C ALA A 360 7.76 0.47 8.49
N VAL A 361 8.71 -0.22 9.13
CA VAL A 361 9.17 0.08 10.50
C VAL A 361 10.63 0.53 10.46
N THR A 362 11.04 1.35 11.43
CA THR A 362 12.45 1.65 11.69
C THR A 362 12.64 1.91 13.18
N VAL A 363 13.82 1.60 13.70
CA VAL A 363 14.26 2.19 14.97
C VAL A 363 15.04 3.46 14.68
N LEU A 364 14.76 4.53 15.42
CA LEU A 364 15.52 5.77 15.34
C LEU A 364 15.91 6.24 16.72
N PHE A 365 17.12 6.76 16.82
CA PHE A 365 17.58 7.48 17.98
C PHE A 365 17.13 8.94 17.87
N MET A 366 16.28 9.40 18.78
CA MET A 366 15.97 10.81 18.86
C MET A 366 16.96 11.54 19.77
N PRO A 367 17.62 12.60 19.26
CA PRO A 367 18.41 13.48 20.10
C PRO A 367 17.46 14.35 20.96
N GLY A 368 17.85 14.57 22.21
CA GLY A 368 17.12 15.43 23.14
C GLY A 368 17.95 15.65 24.40
N ASP A 369 17.81 16.83 25.00
CA ASP A 369 18.54 17.20 26.21
C ASP A 369 17.91 16.56 27.46
N ALA A 370 16.59 16.34 27.44
CA ALA A 370 15.87 15.70 28.54
C ALA A 370 15.92 14.17 28.40
N PRO A 371 16.27 13.40 29.46
CA PRO A 371 16.39 11.94 29.41
C PRO A 371 15.16 11.23 28.84
N GLU A 372 13.97 11.72 29.18
CA GLU A 372 12.68 11.21 28.73
C GLU A 372 12.38 11.51 27.26
N SER A 373 13.04 12.50 26.67
CA SER A 373 12.97 12.85 25.23
C SER A 373 14.04 12.15 24.41
N LYS A 374 15.02 11.53 25.08
CA LYS A 374 16.21 10.95 24.47
C LYS A 374 16.08 9.43 24.35
N GLY A 375 16.50 8.93 23.19
CA GLY A 375 16.81 7.52 23.02
C GLY A 375 16.21 6.89 21.78
N PRO A 376 16.37 5.58 21.65
CA PRO A 376 15.80 4.84 20.54
C PRO A 376 14.31 4.59 20.75
N PHE A 377 13.54 4.79 19.68
CA PHE A 377 12.10 4.52 19.63
C PHE A 377 11.79 3.69 18.38
N VAL A 378 10.76 2.86 18.46
CA VAL A 378 10.26 2.12 17.31
C VAL A 378 9.28 3.02 16.56
N PHE A 379 9.57 3.35 15.30
CA PHE A 379 8.69 4.09 14.42
C PHE A 379 8.05 3.15 13.40
N ALA A 380 6.72 3.18 13.30
CA ALA A 380 5.97 2.34 12.39
C ALA A 380 5.11 3.21 11.49
N LYS A 381 5.40 3.21 10.19
CA LYS A 381 4.62 3.93 9.18
C LYS A 381 3.39 3.14 8.81
N ALA A 382 2.22 3.67 9.15
CA ALA A 382 0.92 3.04 8.99
C ALA A 382 0.02 3.79 7.99
N SER A 383 0.61 4.23 6.88
CA SER A 383 -0.11 4.93 5.80
C SER A 383 -1.38 4.19 5.40
N GLY A 384 -2.52 4.87 5.39
CA GLY A 384 -3.79 4.30 4.92
C GLY A 384 -4.53 3.39 5.92
N VAL A 385 -3.97 3.11 7.10
CA VAL A 385 -4.68 2.38 8.18
C VAL A 385 -4.58 3.04 9.54
N ILE A 386 -3.88 4.17 9.69
CA ILE A 386 -3.55 4.76 10.99
C ILE A 386 -4.76 4.93 11.92
N GLU A 387 -5.90 5.37 11.39
CA GLU A 387 -7.14 5.53 12.16
C GLU A 387 -7.71 4.18 12.67
N MET A 388 -7.46 3.10 11.93
CA MET A 388 -7.88 1.73 12.31
C MET A 388 -7.03 1.16 13.44
N LEU A 389 -5.88 1.76 13.75
CA LEU A 389 -4.97 1.30 14.79
C LEU A 389 -5.33 1.84 16.18
N ARG A 390 -6.18 2.87 16.26
CA ARG A 390 -6.62 3.45 17.54
C ARG A 390 -7.30 2.41 18.41
N HIS A 391 -7.02 2.46 19.70
CA HIS A 391 -7.61 1.56 20.69
C HIS A 391 -7.43 0.06 20.39
N ARG A 392 -6.39 -0.31 19.63
CA ARG A 392 -6.03 -1.71 19.38
C ARG A 392 -4.69 -2.07 20.02
N PRO A 393 -4.54 -3.31 20.48
CA PRO A 393 -3.26 -3.78 20.97
C PRO A 393 -2.25 -3.81 19.82
N VAL A 394 -1.02 -3.40 20.11
CA VAL A 394 0.09 -3.41 19.15
C VAL A 394 1.13 -4.41 19.60
N THR A 395 1.45 -5.35 18.74
CA THR A 395 2.46 -6.38 19.01
C THR A 395 3.78 -5.98 18.37
N VAL A 396 4.86 -6.03 19.13
CA VAL A 396 6.23 -5.78 18.69
C VAL A 396 7.04 -7.05 18.87
N ALA A 397 7.55 -7.63 17.78
CA ALA A 397 8.40 -8.81 17.84
C ALA A 397 9.85 -8.45 17.49
N PHE A 398 10.75 -8.71 18.45
CA PHE A 398 12.19 -8.65 18.25
C PHE A 398 12.67 -10.02 17.77
N ALA A 399 13.02 -10.13 16.49
CA ALA A 399 13.39 -11.39 15.86
C ALA A 399 14.90 -11.51 15.65
N PHE A 400 15.51 -12.49 16.33
CA PHE A 400 16.94 -12.75 16.34
C PHE A 400 17.26 -13.96 15.44
N TYR A 401 17.61 -13.69 14.19
CA TYR A 401 17.88 -14.70 13.17
C TYR A 401 19.35 -15.14 13.17
N ARG A 402 19.58 -16.44 13.36
CA ARG A 402 20.92 -17.05 13.37
C ARG A 402 21.16 -17.75 12.03
N MET A 403 21.43 -16.95 10.98
CA MET A 403 21.63 -17.43 9.61
C MET A 403 23.03 -18.01 9.41
N LYS A 404 23.22 -18.88 8.42
CA LYS A 404 24.51 -19.53 8.12
C LYS A 404 25.63 -18.53 7.83
N ARG A 405 25.26 -17.39 7.24
CA ARG A 405 26.17 -16.31 6.84
C ARG A 405 26.22 -15.15 7.85
N GLY A 406 25.64 -15.30 9.05
CA GLY A 406 25.72 -14.30 10.11
C GLY A 406 24.41 -14.13 10.89
N GLY A 407 24.47 -13.40 12.00
CA GLY A 407 23.28 -12.95 12.72
C GLY A 407 22.62 -11.76 12.03
N VAL A 408 21.28 -11.77 11.98
CA VAL A 408 20.43 -10.66 11.50
C VAL A 408 19.36 -10.39 12.56
N ILE A 409 19.05 -9.13 12.80
CA ILE A 409 17.89 -8.76 13.64
C ILE A 409 16.86 -8.01 12.81
N GLN A 410 15.59 -8.27 13.09
CA GLN A 410 14.48 -7.53 12.50
C GLN A 410 13.40 -7.30 13.56
N ILE A 411 12.80 -6.12 13.54
CA ILE A 411 11.70 -5.76 14.43
C ILE A 411 10.42 -5.70 13.60
N PHE A 412 9.40 -6.40 14.07
CA PHE A 412 8.08 -6.40 13.45
C PHE A 412 7.09 -5.69 14.36
N VAL A 413 6.20 -4.88 13.77
CA VAL A 413 5.09 -4.23 14.47
C VAL A 413 3.78 -4.72 13.84
N GLN A 414 2.98 -5.48 14.57
CA GLN A 414 1.74 -6.08 14.10
C GLN A 414 0.54 -5.52 14.85
N VAL A 415 -0.53 -5.24 14.11
CA VAL A 415 -1.86 -5.02 14.67
C VAL A 415 -2.79 -6.00 13.99
N ASP A 416 -3.05 -7.12 14.66
CA ASP A 416 -3.77 -8.21 14.03
C ASP A 416 -5.27 -7.94 14.02
N SER A 417 -5.80 -7.58 12.84
CA SER A 417 -7.23 -7.43 12.64
C SER A 417 -7.63 -7.71 11.20
N ALA A 418 -8.83 -8.27 11.03
CA ALA A 418 -9.37 -8.66 9.73
C ALA A 418 -9.51 -7.47 8.76
N ASP A 419 -9.90 -6.30 9.27
CA ASP A 419 -10.04 -5.07 8.48
C ASP A 419 -8.67 -4.50 8.05
N ILE A 420 -7.66 -4.53 8.92
CA ILE A 420 -6.29 -4.12 8.60
C ILE A 420 -5.72 -5.03 7.52
N ARG A 421 -5.88 -6.35 7.65
CA ARG A 421 -5.50 -7.33 6.62
C ARG A 421 -6.19 -7.04 5.29
N ALA A 422 -7.48 -6.70 5.33
CA ALA A 422 -8.24 -6.38 4.12
C ALA A 422 -7.78 -5.07 3.44
N GLN A 423 -7.36 -4.07 4.22
CA GLN A 423 -6.94 -2.76 3.71
C GLN A 423 -5.47 -2.74 3.24
N ALA A 424 -4.58 -3.43 3.96
CA ALA A 424 -3.14 -3.39 3.72
C ALA A 424 -2.58 -4.62 3.00
N GLY A 425 -3.37 -5.70 2.91
CA GLY A 425 -2.96 -7.00 2.38
C GLY A 425 -2.27 -7.90 3.41
N TYR A 426 -1.67 -7.34 4.45
CA TYR A 426 -0.96 -8.06 5.51
C TYR A 426 -1.09 -7.34 6.87
N PRO A 427 -1.07 -8.05 8.03
CA PRO A 427 -1.35 -7.45 9.34
C PRO A 427 -0.12 -6.83 10.04
N PHE A 428 1.08 -6.95 9.47
CA PHE A 428 2.33 -6.59 10.12
C PHE A 428 3.12 -5.55 9.34
N LEU A 429 3.91 -4.78 10.05
CA LEU A 429 4.91 -3.86 9.55
C LEU A 429 6.28 -4.47 9.90
N ALA A 430 7.25 -4.37 9.00
CA ALA A 430 8.59 -4.90 9.24
C ALA A 430 9.64 -3.80 9.12
N GLU A 431 10.65 -3.87 9.98
CA GLU A 431 11.87 -3.09 9.82
C GLU A 431 12.72 -3.69 8.72
N HIS A 432 13.62 -2.89 8.13
CA HIS A 432 14.70 -3.46 7.34
C HIS A 432 15.56 -4.40 8.20
N ALA A 433 15.93 -5.54 7.64
CA ALA A 433 16.91 -6.44 8.26
C ALA A 433 18.17 -5.64 8.64
N ARG A 434 18.56 -5.69 9.91
CA ARG A 434 19.74 -4.98 10.43
C ARG A 434 20.92 -5.93 10.50
N TRP A 435 22.06 -5.44 10.02
CA TRP A 435 23.32 -6.16 9.98
C TRP A 435 24.19 -5.80 11.18
N LEU A 436 24.76 -6.80 11.84
CA LEU A 436 25.44 -6.61 13.13
C LEU A 436 26.89 -6.12 13.02
N GLU A 437 27.40 -5.90 11.80
CA GLU A 437 28.69 -5.22 11.59
C GLU A 437 28.53 -3.69 11.51
N GLU A 438 27.30 -3.16 11.45
CA GLU A 438 27.05 -1.73 11.47
C GLU A 438 26.99 -1.24 12.92
N ASP A 439 28.07 -0.58 13.38
CA ASP A 439 28.22 -0.11 14.77
C ASP A 439 27.03 0.74 15.24
N GLU A 440 26.47 1.58 14.36
CA GLU A 440 25.35 2.44 14.67
C GLU A 440 24.07 1.64 14.95
N ASP A 441 23.77 0.64 14.11
CA ASP A 441 22.59 -0.22 14.30
C ASP A 441 22.72 -1.03 15.59
N CYS A 442 23.91 -1.60 15.85
CA CYS A 442 24.21 -2.31 17.10
C CYS A 442 24.04 -1.41 18.32
N ARG A 443 24.50 -0.16 18.26
CA ARG A 443 24.36 0.83 19.34
C ARG A 443 22.90 1.18 19.59
N VAL A 444 22.15 1.49 18.53
CA VAL A 444 20.76 1.94 18.61
C VAL A 444 19.85 0.81 19.11
N ILE A 445 20.03 -0.41 18.59
CA ILE A 445 19.27 -1.60 19.02
C ILE A 445 19.64 -2.00 20.45
N GLY A 446 20.93 -2.02 20.78
CA GLY A 446 21.38 -2.30 22.15
C GLY A 446 20.77 -1.33 23.15
N ALA A 447 20.80 -0.03 22.85
CA ALA A 447 20.18 1.00 23.67
C ALA A 447 18.65 0.84 23.78
N LEU A 448 17.97 0.31 22.74
CA LEU A 448 16.52 0.04 22.78
C LEU A 448 16.20 -1.10 23.72
N ILE A 449 16.99 -2.17 23.67
CA ILE A 449 16.85 -3.37 24.51
C ILE A 449 17.19 -3.09 25.99
N GLU A 450 18.03 -2.09 26.26
CA GLU A 450 18.36 -1.68 27.62
C GLU A 450 17.26 -0.90 28.34
N ARG A 451 16.27 -0.37 27.61
CA ARG A 451 15.20 0.43 28.19
C ARG A 451 14.29 -0.39 29.09
N ASP A 452 13.79 0.27 30.12
CA ASP A 452 12.73 -0.20 31.01
C ASP A 452 11.34 -0.13 30.38
N LYS A 453 11.17 0.79 29.42
CA LYS A 453 9.93 1.07 28.71
C LYS A 453 10.08 0.93 27.20
N LEU A 454 9.12 0.26 26.56
CA LEU A 454 9.01 0.19 25.11
C LEU A 454 8.03 1.25 24.62
N GLU A 455 8.47 2.07 23.67
CA GLU A 455 7.65 3.10 23.03
C GLU A 455 7.61 2.89 21.51
N VAL A 456 6.39 2.88 20.96
CA VAL A 456 6.11 2.75 19.53
C VAL A 456 5.40 4.02 19.06
N CYS A 457 5.97 4.70 18.06
CA CYS A 457 5.39 5.87 17.42
C CYS A 457 4.85 5.49 16.03
N LEU A 458 3.53 5.51 15.89
CA LEU A 458 2.85 5.30 14.62
C LEU A 458 2.77 6.62 13.85
N VAL A 459 3.29 6.60 12.63
CA VAL A 459 3.38 7.77 11.75
C VAL A 459 2.63 7.51 10.44
N ALA A 460 2.09 8.56 9.83
CA ALA A 460 1.44 8.50 8.53
C ALA A 460 1.54 9.85 7.81
N PRO A 461 1.21 9.94 6.52
CA PRO A 461 1.07 11.23 5.84
C PRO A 461 0.03 12.10 6.54
N GLY A 462 0.35 13.36 6.80
CA GLY A 462 -0.50 14.32 7.49
C GLY A 462 -0.11 15.75 7.21
N GLU A 463 -0.76 16.69 7.91
CA GLU A 463 -0.58 18.14 7.71
C GLU A 463 0.87 18.60 7.87
N LYS A 464 1.62 17.96 8.77
CA LYS A 464 3.01 18.32 9.07
C LYS A 464 4.02 17.68 8.12
N GLY A 465 3.60 16.75 7.26
CA GLY A 465 4.45 16.06 6.30
C GLY A 465 4.13 14.58 6.10
N PRO A 466 4.95 13.88 5.29
CA PRO A 466 4.69 12.50 4.87
C PRO A 466 4.81 11.45 5.97
N CYS A 467 5.43 11.78 7.11
CA CYS A 467 5.47 10.94 8.31
C CYS A 467 5.16 11.79 9.55
N THR A 468 3.96 12.37 9.57
CA THR A 468 3.42 13.06 10.74
C THR A 468 3.16 12.06 11.86
N GLY A 469 3.50 12.40 13.11
CA GLY A 469 3.18 11.56 14.27
C GLY A 469 1.69 11.59 14.59
N TYR A 470 1.05 10.42 14.65
CA TYR A 470 -0.39 10.30 14.91
C TYR A 470 -0.70 9.66 16.26
N LEU A 471 -0.04 8.54 16.57
CA LEU A 471 -0.31 7.76 17.78
C LEU A 471 1.01 7.29 18.40
N GLY A 472 1.21 7.60 19.67
CA GLY A 472 2.27 7.01 20.48
C GLY A 472 1.69 5.94 21.40
N LEU A 473 2.38 4.81 21.54
CA LEU A 473 2.05 3.76 22.50
C LEU A 473 3.27 3.48 23.37
N ALA A 474 3.07 3.31 24.66
CA ALA A 474 4.20 3.16 25.57
C ALA A 474 3.85 2.30 26.79
N ALA A 475 4.60 1.24 27.03
CA ALA A 475 4.38 0.33 28.16
C ALA A 475 5.67 -0.04 28.88
N ASP A 476 5.58 -0.28 30.18
CA ASP A 476 6.69 -0.80 30.96
C ASP A 476 6.94 -2.26 30.58
N LEU A 477 8.21 -2.58 30.30
CA LEU A 477 8.66 -3.94 30.05
C LEU A 477 8.90 -4.65 31.38
N PRO A 478 8.26 -5.81 31.64
CA PRO A 478 8.57 -6.62 32.81
C PRO A 478 10.07 -6.95 32.88
N GLN A 479 10.64 -7.00 34.09
CA GLN A 479 12.07 -7.27 34.28
C GLN A 479 12.52 -8.57 33.57
N GLU A 480 11.72 -9.63 33.66
CA GLU A 480 11.97 -10.91 33.00
C GLU A 480 12.03 -10.77 31.46
N CYS A 481 11.12 -9.98 30.87
CA CYS A 481 11.13 -9.69 29.44
C CYS A 481 12.45 -9.02 29.02
N ARG A 482 12.92 -8.06 29.83
CA ARG A 482 14.17 -7.33 29.55
C ARG A 482 15.39 -8.23 29.65
N GLU A 483 15.42 -9.12 30.64
CA GLU A 483 16.50 -10.10 30.79
C GLU A 483 16.55 -11.06 29.59
N VAL A 484 15.40 -11.53 29.11
CA VAL A 484 15.33 -12.36 27.90
C VAL A 484 15.78 -11.58 26.66
N LEU A 485 15.30 -10.35 26.45
CA LEU A 485 15.75 -9.50 25.34
C LEU A 485 17.28 -9.30 25.34
N LYS A 486 17.85 -8.95 26.51
CA LYS A 486 19.30 -8.77 26.68
C LYS A 486 20.07 -10.05 26.39
N ARG A 487 19.58 -11.20 26.88
CA ARG A 487 20.19 -12.50 26.62
C ARG A 487 20.19 -12.82 25.12
N GLU A 488 19.04 -12.75 24.46
CA GLU A 488 18.93 -13.10 23.04
C GLU A 488 19.75 -12.16 22.14
N TRP A 489 19.82 -10.88 22.48
CA TRP A 489 20.69 -9.91 21.81
C TRP A 489 22.18 -10.28 21.94
N ASN A 490 22.63 -10.54 23.16
CA ASN A 490 24.03 -10.92 23.42
C ASN A 490 24.39 -12.27 22.76
N GLU A 491 23.48 -13.24 22.79
CA GLU A 491 23.66 -14.52 22.10
C GLU A 491 23.72 -14.34 20.59
N LEU A 492 22.91 -13.46 19.99
CA LEU A 492 22.95 -13.17 18.57
C LEU A 492 24.28 -12.50 18.17
N LEU A 493 24.75 -11.53 18.96
CA LEU A 493 26.06 -10.88 18.75
C LEU A 493 27.20 -11.90 18.84
N ALA A 494 27.18 -12.77 19.85
CA ALA A 494 28.18 -13.82 20.02
C ALA A 494 28.14 -14.84 18.86
N TYR A 495 26.94 -15.27 18.46
CA TYR A 495 26.73 -16.13 17.29
C TYR A 495 27.33 -15.49 16.03
N HIS A 496 26.95 -14.24 15.75
CA HIS A 496 27.43 -13.51 14.57
C HIS A 496 28.96 -13.45 14.55
N LYS A 497 29.61 -13.07 15.64
CA LYS A 497 31.08 -13.03 15.75
C LYS A 497 31.76 -14.38 15.49
N ASN A 498 31.09 -15.48 15.82
CA ASN A 498 31.60 -16.83 15.63
C ASN A 498 31.38 -17.40 14.22
N VAL A 499 30.58 -16.74 13.36
CA VAL A 499 30.45 -17.12 11.95
C VAL A 499 31.73 -16.72 11.22
N THR A 500 32.39 -17.68 10.58
CA THR A 500 33.69 -17.51 9.90
C THR A 500 33.57 -16.70 8.61
N GLU A 501 32.55 -16.98 7.80
CA GLU A 501 32.28 -16.31 6.52
C GLU A 501 30.98 -15.51 6.61
N ARG A 502 31.11 -14.28 7.14
CA ARG A 502 29.98 -13.37 7.29
C ARG A 502 29.67 -12.65 5.99
N ASP A 503 28.41 -12.74 5.56
CA ASP A 503 27.92 -12.12 4.35
C ASP A 503 26.45 -11.73 4.55
N PHE A 504 26.20 -10.43 4.58
CA PHE A 504 24.86 -9.90 4.81
C PHE A 504 23.89 -10.32 3.71
N GLN A 505 24.31 -10.28 2.44
CA GLN A 505 23.43 -10.62 1.34
C GLN A 505 23.05 -12.11 1.38
N GLY A 506 24.04 -12.99 1.62
CA GLY A 506 23.78 -14.41 1.78
C GLY A 506 22.89 -14.74 3.00
N ALA A 507 23.00 -13.97 4.09
CA ALA A 507 22.11 -14.09 5.24
C ALA A 507 20.69 -13.63 4.90
N LEU A 508 20.54 -12.53 4.16
CA LEU A 508 19.25 -12.00 3.73
C LEU A 508 18.56 -12.92 2.71
N ASP A 509 19.32 -13.49 1.78
CA ASP A 509 18.83 -14.48 0.82
C ASP A 509 18.34 -15.75 1.53
N GLN A 510 19.02 -16.18 2.60
CA GLN A 510 18.55 -17.28 3.44
C GLN A 510 17.25 -16.89 4.17
N TYR A 511 17.24 -15.73 4.82
CA TYR A 511 16.06 -15.21 5.51
C TYR A 511 14.83 -15.19 4.60
N ASN A 512 14.94 -14.60 3.40
CA ASN A 512 13.81 -14.46 2.47
C ASN A 512 13.29 -15.81 1.97
N ARG A 513 14.15 -16.83 1.83
CA ARG A 513 13.73 -18.19 1.47
C ARG A 513 12.99 -18.90 2.60
N GLU A 514 13.41 -18.68 3.85
CA GLU A 514 12.87 -19.37 5.03
C GLU A 514 11.70 -18.64 5.69
N ASN A 515 11.50 -17.36 5.33
CA ASN A 515 10.43 -16.49 5.84
C ASN A 515 9.70 -15.83 4.66
N PRO A 516 8.92 -16.61 3.89
CA PRO A 516 8.12 -16.08 2.79
C PRO A 516 7.15 -15.00 3.30
N LEU A 517 6.93 -13.96 2.49
CA LEU A 517 6.10 -12.80 2.87
C LEU A 517 4.64 -13.16 3.13
N GLU A 518 4.19 -14.28 2.58
CA GLU A 518 2.85 -14.83 2.74
C GLU A 518 2.61 -15.36 4.17
N ASP A 519 3.66 -15.73 4.88
CA ASP A 519 3.58 -16.21 6.26
C ASP A 519 3.73 -15.06 7.25
N SER A 520 3.00 -15.12 8.37
CA SER A 520 3.29 -14.22 9.48
C SER A 520 4.74 -14.43 9.95
N PRO A 521 5.56 -13.36 10.02
CA PRO A 521 6.90 -13.45 10.56
C PRO A 521 6.87 -13.59 12.08
N ILE A 522 5.77 -13.21 12.75
CA ILE A 522 5.62 -13.33 14.20
C ILE A 522 5.24 -14.77 14.55
N LEU A 523 6.09 -15.42 15.35
CA LEU A 523 5.88 -16.76 15.84
C LEU A 523 4.77 -16.77 16.90
N GLY A 524 3.88 -17.76 16.83
CA GLY A 524 2.84 -17.96 17.84
C GLY A 524 3.43 -18.31 19.21
N ARG A 525 2.64 -18.13 20.27
CA ARG A 525 2.99 -18.60 21.61
C ARG A 525 3.25 -20.10 21.57
N THR A 526 4.48 -20.50 21.81
CA THR A 526 4.80 -21.89 22.11
C THR A 526 4.04 -22.24 23.38
N LYS A 527 3.13 -23.21 23.32
CA LYS A 527 2.61 -23.80 24.56
C LYS A 527 3.80 -24.49 25.22
N LEU A 528 4.26 -23.93 26.34
CA LEU A 528 5.29 -24.54 27.17
C LEU A 528 4.83 -25.91 27.68
#